data_AF-A0A382Q210-F1
#
_entry.id   AF-A0A382Q210-F1
#
_cell.length_a   1.000
_cell.length_b   1.000
_cell.length_c   1.000
_cell.angle_alpha   90.00
_cell.angle_beta   90.00
_cell.angle_gamma   90.00
#
_symmetry.space_group_name_H-M   'P 1'
#
loop_
_entity.id
_entity.type
_entity.pdbx_description
1 polymer ?
#
loop_
_entity_poly.entity_id
_entity_poly.type
_entity_poly.pdbx_seq_one_letter_code
_entity_poly.pdbx_strand_id
1 'polypeptide(L)'
;VFVINNLNPEVVGAALARYSRAPTGLKETVVREFLNQDGTPNEVKGSELIDRVVNKYGDESVAELAVAPLCIENVSNLMTKVIEDCRIGGSPIEESTRYVLYDVKRDEQWRYVRPESIMKSGLAEA
;
A
#
# COMPACT_ATOMS: atom_id res chain seq x y z
N VAL A 1 18.68 8.75 -6.08
CA VAL A 1 17.56 8.21 -5.26
C VAL A 1 17.29 9.19 -4.13
N PHE A 2 16.04 9.58 -3.90
CA PHE A 2 15.65 10.55 -2.86
C PHE A 2 14.20 10.31 -2.47
N VAL A 3 13.81 10.78 -1.29
CA VAL A 3 12.43 10.75 -0.80
C VAL A 3 11.88 12.16 -0.84
N ILE A 4 10.61 12.31 -1.23
CA ILE A 4 9.87 13.56 -1.11
C ILE A 4 9.17 13.55 0.23
N ASN A 5 9.36 14.64 0.98
CA ASN A 5 8.73 14.87 2.27
C ASN A 5 8.26 16.33 2.34
N ASN A 6 7.43 16.66 3.34
CA ASN A 6 6.96 18.02 3.63
C ASN A 6 6.12 18.69 2.52
N LEU A 7 5.46 17.89 1.68
CA LEU A 7 4.43 18.33 0.74
C LEU A 7 3.11 17.67 1.12
N ASN A 8 2.00 18.40 1.00
CA ASN A 8 0.65 17.84 1.19
C ASN A 8 0.42 16.69 0.19
N PRO A 9 -0.26 15.56 0.53
CA PRO A 9 -0.58 14.48 -0.41
C PRO A 9 -1.20 14.93 -1.72
N GLU A 10 -1.97 16.03 -1.70
CA GLU A 10 -2.48 16.65 -2.92
C GLU A 10 -1.36 17.27 -3.75
N VAL A 11 -0.41 17.97 -3.12
CA VAL A 11 0.78 18.51 -3.78
C VAL A 11 1.75 17.41 -4.21
N VAL A 12 1.87 16.31 -3.45
CA VAL A 12 2.67 15.12 -3.81
C VAL A 12 2.05 14.43 -5.02
N GLY A 13 0.76 14.09 -4.93
CA GLY A 13 -0.02 13.52 -6.02
C GLY A 13 0.02 14.43 -7.25
N ALA A 14 -0.21 15.74 -7.08
CA ALA A 14 -0.15 16.71 -8.16
C ALA A 14 1.25 16.86 -8.76
N ALA A 15 2.29 16.91 -7.94
CA ALA A 15 3.67 17.02 -8.41
C ALA A 15 4.12 15.75 -9.13
N LEU A 16 3.73 14.57 -8.65
CA LEU A 16 3.97 13.30 -9.31
C LEU A 16 3.16 13.19 -10.62
N ALA A 17 1.89 13.60 -10.60
CA ALA A 17 1.03 13.67 -11.78
C ALA A 17 1.61 14.62 -12.84
N ARG A 18 2.11 15.78 -12.40
CA ARG A 18 2.72 16.79 -13.28
C ARG A 18 4.07 16.36 -13.80
N TYR A 19 4.92 15.80 -12.93
CA TYR A 19 6.24 15.29 -13.29
C TYR A 19 6.18 14.25 -14.41
N SER A 20 5.15 13.42 -14.43
CA SER A 20 4.89 12.45 -15.51
C SER A 20 4.81 13.07 -16.91
N ARG A 21 4.47 14.36 -17.02
CA ARG A 21 4.24 15.07 -18.30
C ARG A 21 5.10 16.33 -18.45
N ALA A 22 6.06 16.53 -17.57
CA ALA A 22 6.96 17.67 -17.59
C ALA A 22 8.30 17.28 -18.26
N PRO A 23 8.95 18.19 -19.01
CA PRO A 23 10.30 17.96 -19.54
C PRO A 23 11.40 18.05 -18.46
N THR A 24 11.03 18.27 -17.20
CA THR A 24 11.92 18.52 -16.05
C THR A 24 11.92 17.36 -15.06
N GLY A 25 12.98 17.26 -14.25
CA GLY A 25 13.05 16.31 -13.14
C GLY A 25 12.09 16.67 -12.00
N LEU A 26 11.67 15.70 -11.18
CA LEU A 26 10.67 15.88 -10.13
C LEU A 26 11.00 16.99 -9.11
N LYS A 27 12.26 17.12 -8.70
CA LYS A 27 12.70 18.21 -7.80
C LYS A 27 12.51 19.59 -8.44
N GLU A 28 12.83 19.68 -9.72
CA GLU A 28 12.69 20.93 -10.48
C GLU A 28 11.22 21.26 -10.74
N THR A 29 10.40 20.25 -11.06
CA THR A 29 8.95 20.40 -11.18
C THR A 29 8.34 20.90 -9.87
N VAL A 30 8.74 20.34 -8.72
CA VAL A 30 8.28 20.82 -7.41
C VAL A 30 8.68 22.27 -7.17
N VAL A 31 9.96 22.61 -7.35
CA VAL A 31 10.46 23.98 -7.09
C VAL A 31 9.82 25.02 -8.01
N ARG A 32 9.63 24.69 -9.29
CA ARG A 32 9.09 25.63 -10.28
C ARG A 32 7.59 25.80 -10.18
N GLU A 33 6.88 24.71 -9.89
CA GLU A 33 5.42 24.68 -10.07
C GLU A 33 4.65 24.54 -8.78
N PHE A 34 5.24 23.99 -7.71
CA PHE A 34 4.54 23.65 -6.47
C PHE A 34 5.13 24.32 -5.22
N LEU A 35 6.09 25.23 -5.39
CA LEU A 35 6.57 26.15 -4.35
C LEU A 35 6.25 27.60 -4.72
N ASN A 36 5.97 28.43 -3.72
CA ASN A 36 5.88 29.89 -3.80
C ASN A 36 7.29 30.50 -3.87
N GLN A 37 7.36 31.80 -4.14
CA GLN A 37 8.64 32.52 -4.29
C GLN A 37 9.48 32.54 -3.00
N ASP A 38 8.81 32.49 -1.85
CA ASP A 38 9.44 32.38 -0.54
C ASP A 38 9.82 30.92 -0.18
N GLY A 39 9.58 29.96 -1.08
CA GLY A 39 9.91 28.53 -0.92
C GLY A 39 8.82 27.70 -0.24
N THR A 40 7.67 28.29 0.10
CA THR A 40 6.57 27.58 0.76
C THR A 40 5.72 26.76 -0.22
N PRO A 41 5.12 25.61 0.17
CA PRO A 41 4.26 24.83 -0.74
C PRO A 41 3.08 25.63 -1.30
N ASN A 42 2.80 25.48 -2.60
CA ASN A 42 1.66 26.11 -3.26
C ASN A 42 0.45 25.18 -3.26
N GLU A 43 -0.33 25.27 -2.20
CA GLU A 43 -1.48 24.39 -1.95
C GLU A 43 -2.64 24.65 -2.92
N VAL A 44 -2.94 25.92 -3.20
CA VAL A 44 -3.99 26.30 -4.16
C VAL A 44 -3.77 25.60 -5.49
N LYS A 45 -2.52 25.61 -5.97
CA LYS A 45 -2.17 24.96 -7.24
C LYS A 45 -2.15 23.44 -7.14
N GLY A 46 -1.76 22.87 -6.00
CA GLY A 46 -1.86 21.43 -5.74
C GLY A 46 -3.30 20.94 -5.80
N SER A 47 -4.20 21.58 -5.06
CA SER A 47 -5.62 21.24 -4.99
C SER A 47 -6.34 21.47 -6.32
N GLU A 48 -6.06 22.56 -7.02
CA GLU A 48 -6.62 22.80 -8.36
C GLU A 48 -6.19 21.73 -9.37
N LEU A 49 -4.94 21.27 -9.27
CA LEU A 49 -4.43 20.24 -10.15
C LEU A 49 -4.99 18.86 -9.78
N ILE A 50 -5.11 18.53 -8.49
CA ILE A 50 -5.80 17.32 -8.03
C ILE A 50 -7.27 17.32 -8.39
N ASP A 51 -8.02 18.40 -8.13
CA ASP A 51 -9.44 18.48 -8.51
C ASP A 51 -9.62 18.31 -10.01
N ARG A 52 -8.75 18.94 -10.80
CA ARG A 52 -8.76 18.77 -12.24
C ARG A 52 -8.43 17.33 -12.65
N VAL A 53 -7.39 16.75 -12.07
CA VAL A 53 -6.85 15.45 -12.48
C VAL A 53 -7.71 14.30 -11.95
N VAL A 54 -8.04 14.29 -10.66
CA VAL A 54 -8.87 13.29 -9.96
C VAL A 54 -10.37 13.49 -10.24
N ASN A 55 -10.94 14.67 -9.99
CA ASN A 55 -12.41 14.83 -10.08
C ASN A 55 -12.91 15.08 -11.52
N LYS A 56 -12.16 15.79 -12.36
CA LYS A 56 -12.62 16.15 -13.72
C LYS A 56 -12.14 15.20 -14.80
N TYR A 57 -10.88 14.74 -14.71
CA TYR A 57 -10.32 13.77 -15.67
C TYR A 57 -10.39 12.32 -15.18
N GLY A 58 -10.77 12.08 -13.91
CA GLY A 58 -10.95 10.73 -13.36
C GLY A 58 -9.65 9.96 -13.12
N ASP A 59 -8.54 10.66 -12.92
CA ASP A 59 -7.20 10.04 -12.79
C ASP A 59 -6.98 9.52 -11.35
N GLU A 60 -7.67 8.42 -11.02
CA GLU A 60 -7.60 7.74 -9.71
C GLU A 60 -6.17 7.27 -9.37
N SER A 61 -5.31 7.04 -10.37
CA SER A 61 -3.90 6.68 -10.17
C SER A 61 -3.11 7.75 -9.41
N VAL A 62 -3.51 9.01 -9.55
CA VAL A 62 -2.93 10.14 -8.82
C VAL A 62 -3.43 10.17 -7.38
N ALA A 63 -4.68 9.73 -7.15
CA ALA A 63 -5.21 9.51 -5.80
C ALA A 63 -4.51 8.32 -5.12
N GLU A 64 -4.11 7.30 -5.87
CA GLU A 64 -3.31 6.18 -5.36
C GLU A 64 -1.83 6.52 -5.19
N LEU A 65 -1.28 7.53 -5.85
CA LEU A 65 0.07 8.05 -5.53
C LEU A 65 0.08 8.85 -4.22
N ALA A 66 -1.11 9.10 -3.67
CA ALA A 66 -1.31 9.44 -2.27
C ALA A 66 -1.50 8.19 -1.37
N VAL A 67 -1.32 6.96 -1.90
CA VAL A 67 -1.50 5.62 -1.27
C VAL A 67 -0.37 4.65 -1.71
N ALA A 68 -0.23 3.47 -1.12
CA ALA A 68 0.68 2.42 -1.62
C ALA A 68 0.17 1.01 -1.25
N PRO A 69 -0.44 0.24 -2.18
CA PRO A 69 -0.94 -1.11 -1.88
C PRO A 69 0.19 -2.15 -1.72
N LEU A 70 0.00 -3.13 -0.82
CA LEU A 70 0.98 -4.18 -0.46
C LEU A 70 0.29 -5.55 -0.27
N CYS A 71 0.71 -6.60 -1.01
CA CYS A 71 0.13 -7.96 -0.97
C CYS A 71 1.13 -9.02 -0.48
N ILE A 72 0.69 -9.98 0.35
CA ILE A 72 1.57 -10.94 1.05
C ILE A 72 0.90 -12.32 1.15
N GLU A 73 1.56 -13.42 0.72
CA GLU A 73 1.00 -14.79 0.61
C GLU A 73 1.84 -15.88 1.30
N ASN A 74 1.23 -17.04 1.57
CA ASN A 74 1.83 -18.20 2.26
C ASN A 74 2.55 -17.83 3.56
N VAL A 75 2.10 -16.74 4.16
CA VAL A 75 2.53 -16.30 5.47
C VAL A 75 1.71 -17.04 6.51
N SER A 76 2.36 -17.39 7.61
CA SER A 76 1.65 -17.99 8.73
C SER A 76 0.61 -17.01 9.26
N ASN A 77 -0.45 -17.52 9.90
CA ASN A 77 -1.40 -16.67 10.62
C ASN A 77 -0.70 -15.77 11.65
N LEU A 78 0.45 -16.19 12.20
CA LEU A 78 1.26 -15.33 13.06
C LEU A 78 1.84 -14.15 12.29
N MET A 79 2.37 -14.38 11.09
CA MET A 79 2.93 -13.33 10.24
C MET A 79 1.83 -12.43 9.67
N THR A 80 0.63 -12.95 9.35
CA THR A 80 -0.51 -12.08 8.99
C THR A 80 -0.85 -11.16 10.14
N LYS A 81 -0.88 -11.66 11.39
CA LYS A 81 -1.03 -10.78 12.56
C LYS A 81 0.12 -9.80 12.71
N VAL A 82 1.38 -10.17 12.48
CA VAL A 82 2.50 -9.20 12.51
C VAL A 82 2.30 -8.09 11.47
N ILE A 83 1.93 -8.44 10.23
CA ILE A 83 1.70 -7.47 9.14
C ILE A 83 0.49 -6.59 9.45
N GLU A 84 -0.61 -7.20 9.84
CA GLU A 84 -1.86 -6.50 10.11
C GLU A 84 -1.76 -5.66 11.39
N ASP A 85 -1.13 -6.17 12.43
CA ASP A 85 -0.91 -5.40 13.64
C ASP A 85 0.06 -4.22 13.38
N CYS A 86 0.87 -4.29 12.31
CA CYS A 86 1.71 -3.19 11.81
C CYS A 86 1.04 -2.27 10.77
N ARG A 87 -0.28 -2.35 10.56
CA ARG A 87 -1.02 -1.57 9.54
C ARG A 87 -0.95 -0.07 9.80
N ILE A 88 -0.14 0.62 9.01
CA ILE A 88 -0.23 2.08 8.90
C ILE A 88 -0.30 2.43 7.41
N GLY A 89 -1.46 2.94 6.97
CA GLY A 89 -1.69 3.40 5.59
C GLY A 89 -2.14 2.34 4.59
N GLY A 90 -2.22 1.07 5.02
CA GLY A 90 -2.74 -0.04 4.22
C GLY A 90 -4.11 -0.47 4.72
N SER A 91 -5.04 -0.69 3.79
CA SER A 91 -6.32 -1.35 4.07
C SER A 91 -6.14 -2.84 3.79
N PRO A 92 -5.87 -3.69 4.81
CA PRO A 92 -5.57 -5.10 4.59
C PRO A 92 -6.82 -5.85 4.18
N ILE A 93 -6.60 -7.01 3.59
CA ILE A 93 -7.65 -7.98 3.37
C ILE A 93 -7.04 -9.37 3.56
N GLU A 94 -7.50 -10.10 4.57
CA GLU A 94 -7.04 -11.45 4.93
C GLU A 94 -7.96 -12.52 4.35
N GLU A 95 -7.41 -13.69 3.99
CA GLU A 95 -8.23 -14.88 3.72
C GLU A 95 -8.96 -15.32 4.99
N SER A 96 -10.29 -15.47 4.89
CA SER A 96 -11.11 -15.81 6.04
C SER A 96 -11.22 -17.32 6.24
N THR A 97 -10.71 -17.80 7.37
CA THR A 97 -10.87 -19.20 7.81
C THR A 97 -12.32 -19.60 8.11
N ARG A 98 -13.25 -18.63 8.19
CA ARG A 98 -14.70 -18.90 8.27
C ARG A 98 -15.29 -19.44 6.97
N TYR A 99 -14.63 -19.18 5.85
CA TYR A 99 -15.09 -19.56 4.51
C TYR A 99 -14.11 -20.50 3.80
N VAL A 100 -12.83 -20.47 4.17
CA VAL A 100 -11.79 -21.33 3.61
C VAL A 100 -11.23 -22.23 4.71
N LEU A 101 -11.54 -23.52 4.64
CA LEU A 101 -11.02 -24.52 5.57
C LEU A 101 -9.62 -25.00 5.15
N TYR A 102 -8.81 -25.33 6.15
CA TYR A 102 -7.45 -25.87 5.99
C TYR A 102 -7.41 -27.40 6.09
N ASP A 103 -8.53 -28.05 5.79
CA ASP A 103 -8.78 -29.49 5.85
C ASP A 103 -8.37 -30.27 4.59
N VAL A 104 -7.83 -29.57 3.59
CA VAL A 104 -7.24 -30.16 2.39
C VAL A 104 -5.72 -29.98 2.41
N LYS A 105 -5.00 -31.08 2.19
CA LYS A 105 -3.54 -31.05 2.02
C LYS A 105 -3.15 -30.28 0.77
N ARG A 106 -2.12 -29.46 0.89
CA ARG A 106 -1.44 -28.81 -0.23
C ARG A 106 0.00 -29.33 -0.25
N ASP A 107 0.45 -29.83 -1.39
CA ASP A 107 1.80 -30.39 -1.54
C ASP A 107 2.12 -31.46 -0.47
N GLU A 108 1.16 -32.37 -0.24
CA GLU A 108 1.19 -33.43 0.78
C GLU A 108 1.28 -32.93 2.24
N GLN A 109 1.29 -31.62 2.47
CA GLN A 109 1.39 -30.98 3.77
C GLN A 109 0.06 -30.35 4.21
N TRP A 110 -0.12 -30.28 5.53
CA TRP A 110 -1.22 -29.56 6.12
C TRP A 110 -0.86 -28.08 6.26
N ARG A 111 -1.83 -27.19 6.05
CA ARG A 111 -1.66 -25.72 6.20
C ARG A 111 -1.73 -25.25 7.66
N TYR A 112 -1.66 -26.18 8.60
CA TYR A 112 -1.67 -25.92 10.03
C TYR A 112 -0.62 -26.79 10.73
N VAL A 113 -0.15 -26.31 11.87
CA VAL A 113 0.83 -27.02 12.70
C VAL A 113 0.17 -28.25 13.32
N ARG A 114 0.80 -29.42 13.15
CA ARG A 114 0.45 -30.66 13.85
C ARG A 114 1.47 -30.90 14.97
N PRO A 115 1.13 -30.64 16.25
CA PRO A 115 2.09 -30.74 17.34
C PRO A 115 2.69 -32.14 17.46
N GLU A 116 4.01 -32.23 17.65
CA GLU A 116 4.74 -33.51 17.69
C GLU A 116 4.23 -34.44 18.80
N SER A 117 3.83 -33.88 19.95
CA SER A 117 3.24 -34.65 21.06
C SER A 117 1.93 -35.35 20.68
N ILE A 118 1.12 -34.73 19.82
CA ILE A 118 -0.12 -35.32 19.31
C ILE A 118 0.21 -36.37 18.24
N MET A 119 1.16 -36.07 17.35
CA MET A 119 1.58 -36.99 16.29
C MET A 119 2.25 -38.27 16.81
N LYS A 120 2.91 -38.21 17.97
CA LYS A 120 3.49 -39.37 18.66
C LYS A 120 2.49 -40.08 19.59
N SER A 121 1.31 -39.50 19.80
CA SER A 121 0.24 -40.12 20.58
C SER A 121 -0.62 -41.03 19.71
N GLY A 122 -1.50 -41.82 20.34
CA GLY A 122 -2.49 -42.63 19.64
C GLY A 122 -3.60 -41.84 18.91
N LEU A 123 -3.58 -40.50 18.96
CA LEU A 123 -4.58 -39.61 18.34
C LEU A 123 -4.15 -39.06 16.97
N ALA A 124 -3.04 -39.55 16.40
CA ALA A 124 -2.46 -39.00 15.17
C ALA A 124 -3.29 -39.25 13.89
N GLU A 125 -4.15 -40.27 13.91
CA GLU A 125 -4.96 -40.72 12.76
C GLU A 125 -6.48 -40.70 13.02
N ALA A 126 -6.89 -40.18 14.19
CA ALA A 126 -8.30 -39.96 14.52
C ALA A 126 -8.82 -38.70 13.81
#